data_AF-A0A5P9ERD2-F1
#
_entry.id   AF-A0A5P9ERD2-F1
#
_cell.length_a   1.000
_cell.length_b   1.000
_cell.length_c   1.000
_cell.angle_alpha   90.00
_cell.angle_beta   90.00
_cell.angle_gamma   90.00
#
_symmetry.space_group_name_H-M   'P 1'
#
loop_
_entity.id
_entity.type
_entity.pdbx_description
1 polymer ?
#
loop_
_entity_poly.entity_id
_entity_poly.type
_entity_poly.pdbx_seq_one_letter_code
_entity_poly.pdbx_strand_id
1 'polypeptide(L)'
;MNRHAKIVVMSLLFSMTEGVHAKKIILEPESWSFPEVVEHARKINTNNIEGKPFNRFGLVYTSEEVSSLKLSALSAQDLQKYADIVTHAYPDAVAKHLPSQCGALPLDKINETAVAGIAYVSINAIQKNTRNKAIKCLAELQSRFAEIDR
;
A
#
# COMPACT_ATOMS: atom_id res chain seq x y z
N MET A 1 26.67 -60.11 -39.17
CA MET A 1 27.10 -58.81 -39.74
C MET A 1 25.99 -57.80 -39.49
N ASN A 2 26.22 -56.79 -38.63
CA ASN A 2 25.61 -55.45 -38.56
C ASN A 2 24.07 -55.31 -38.65
N ARG A 3 23.34 -54.58 -37.79
CA ARG A 3 23.65 -53.54 -36.78
C ARG A 3 22.39 -53.43 -35.89
N HIS A 4 22.57 -53.34 -34.58
CA HIS A 4 21.51 -53.00 -33.64
C HIS A 4 21.14 -51.52 -33.77
N ALA A 5 19.89 -51.23 -34.16
CA ALA A 5 19.30 -49.90 -34.00
C ALA A 5 18.79 -49.78 -32.57
N LYS A 6 19.50 -49.02 -31.72
CA LYS A 6 19.03 -48.65 -30.38
C LYS A 6 18.27 -47.33 -30.51
N ILE A 7 16.94 -47.38 -30.46
CA ILE A 7 16.09 -46.22 -30.30
C ILE A 7 16.13 -45.84 -28.82
N VAL A 8 16.73 -44.69 -28.51
CA VAL A 8 16.70 -44.10 -27.17
C VAL A 8 15.44 -43.24 -27.08
N VAL A 9 14.41 -43.77 -26.42
CA VAL A 9 13.20 -43.00 -26.07
C VAL A 9 13.53 -42.16 -24.84
N MET A 10 13.78 -40.86 -25.06
CA MET A 10 13.99 -39.90 -23.99
C MET A 10 12.63 -39.38 -23.52
N SER A 11 12.10 -39.97 -22.46
CA SER A 11 10.86 -39.52 -21.81
C SER A 11 11.10 -38.17 -21.12
N LEU A 12 10.62 -37.09 -21.75
CA LEU A 12 10.46 -35.78 -21.14
C LEU A 12 9.33 -35.84 -20.11
N LEU A 13 9.69 -36.07 -18.85
CA LEU A 13 8.81 -35.80 -17.70
C LEU A 13 8.72 -34.29 -17.53
N PHE A 14 7.74 -33.67 -18.18
CA PHE A 14 7.32 -32.31 -17.88
C PHE A 14 6.58 -32.34 -16.54
N SER A 15 7.31 -32.13 -15.45
CA SER A 15 6.71 -31.90 -14.13
C SER A 15 5.90 -30.61 -14.19
N MET A 16 4.59 -30.74 -14.37
CA MET A 16 3.63 -29.67 -14.11
C MET A 16 3.68 -29.39 -12.60
N THR A 17 4.55 -28.48 -12.17
CA THR A 17 4.39 -27.85 -10.87
C THR A 17 3.18 -26.93 -11.00
N GLU A 18 2.00 -27.45 -10.69
CA GLU A 18 0.84 -26.64 -10.40
C GLU A 18 1.23 -25.72 -9.23
N GLY A 19 1.53 -24.46 -9.57
CA GLY A 19 1.78 -23.43 -8.59
C GLY A 19 0.54 -23.31 -7.72
N VAL A 20 0.62 -23.82 -6.50
CA VAL A 20 -0.34 -23.53 -5.44
C VAL A 20 -0.37 -22.01 -5.29
N HIS A 21 -1.35 -21.37 -5.92
CA HIS A 21 -1.64 -19.97 -5.69
C HIS A 21 -2.18 -19.83 -4.27
N ALA A 22 -1.27 -19.72 -3.30
CA ALA A 22 -1.61 -19.37 -1.95
C ALA A 22 -2.40 -18.04 -2.00
N LYS A 23 -3.67 -18.09 -1.61
CA LYS A 23 -4.53 -16.92 -1.50
C LYS A 23 -3.88 -15.97 -0.50
N LYS A 24 -3.34 -14.84 -0.96
CA LYS A 24 -2.76 -13.83 -0.06
C LYS A 24 -3.86 -13.35 0.88
N ILE A 25 -3.64 -13.48 2.18
CA ILE A 25 -4.59 -13.09 3.22
C ILE A 25 -4.60 -11.57 3.31
N ILE A 26 -5.79 -10.98 3.24
CA ILE A 26 -6.00 -9.56 3.50
C ILE A 26 -6.33 -9.40 4.98
N LEU A 27 -5.53 -8.63 5.70
CA LEU A 27 -5.77 -8.33 7.11
C LEU A 27 -6.80 -7.22 7.23
N GLU A 28 -7.70 -7.33 8.21
CA GLU A 28 -8.65 -6.31 8.60
C GLU A 28 -8.59 -6.11 10.12
N PRO A 29 -8.81 -4.88 10.62
CA PRO A 29 -8.88 -4.66 12.05
C PRO A 29 -10.19 -5.24 12.63
N GLU A 30 -10.16 -5.67 13.88
CA GLU A 30 -11.35 -6.12 14.61
C GLU A 30 -12.34 -4.95 14.86
N SER A 31 -11.83 -3.73 14.95
CA SER A 31 -12.60 -2.50 15.12
C SER A 31 -11.92 -1.34 14.40
N TRP A 32 -12.71 -0.44 13.81
CA TRP A 32 -12.24 0.84 13.27
C TRP A 32 -12.27 1.98 14.29
N SER A 33 -12.68 1.70 15.53
CA SER A 33 -12.80 2.70 16.58
C SER A 33 -11.43 3.07 17.15
N PHE A 34 -11.31 4.32 17.58
CA PHE A 34 -10.14 4.79 18.33
C PHE A 34 -10.42 4.68 19.84
N PRO A 35 -9.45 4.19 20.64
CA PRO A 35 -8.06 3.89 20.27
C PRO A 35 -7.80 2.47 19.73
N GLU A 36 -8.81 1.59 19.69
CA GLU A 36 -8.64 0.14 19.47
C GLU A 36 -7.94 -0.21 18.15
N VAL A 37 -8.27 0.50 17.07
CA VAL A 37 -7.69 0.27 15.74
C VAL A 37 -6.17 0.49 15.72
N VAL A 38 -5.69 1.50 16.48
CA VAL A 38 -4.26 1.82 16.60
C VAL A 38 -3.55 0.79 17.47
N GLU A 39 -4.18 0.38 18.58
CA GLU A 39 -3.62 -0.64 19.46
C GLU A 39 -3.48 -1.99 18.76
N HIS A 40 -4.47 -2.36 17.95
CA HIS A 40 -4.40 -3.60 17.15
C HIS A 40 -3.36 -3.49 16.04
N ALA A 41 -3.31 -2.36 15.32
CA ALA A 41 -2.28 -2.11 14.31
C ALA A 41 -0.85 -2.21 14.87
N ARG A 42 -0.64 -1.77 16.11
CA ARG A 42 0.66 -1.82 16.80
C ARG A 42 1.17 -3.24 17.06
N LYS A 43 0.27 -4.22 17.17
CA LYS A 43 0.64 -5.63 17.29
C LYS A 43 1.22 -6.20 15.99
N ILE A 44 0.97 -5.53 14.85
CA ILE A 44 1.40 -5.94 13.51
C ILE A 44 2.63 -5.15 13.08
N ASN A 45 2.58 -3.82 13.20
CA ASN A 45 3.67 -2.94 12.82
C ASN A 45 4.02 -2.00 13.97
N THR A 46 5.29 -1.96 14.34
CA THR A 46 5.80 -1.05 15.38
C THR A 46 6.54 0.15 14.81
N ASN A 47 7.05 0.04 13.59
CA ASN A 47 7.86 1.05 12.92
C ASN A 47 7.33 1.37 11.50
N ASN A 48 7.59 2.57 11.01
CA ASN A 48 7.35 2.91 9.61
C ASN A 48 8.40 2.26 8.68
N ILE A 49 8.33 2.58 7.37
CA ILE A 49 9.24 2.02 6.36
C ILE A 49 10.71 2.45 6.53
N GLU A 50 10.96 3.49 7.32
CA GLU A 50 12.30 3.99 7.65
C GLU A 50 12.83 3.38 8.96
N GLY A 51 12.06 2.50 9.61
CA GLY A 51 12.41 1.93 10.91
C GLY A 51 12.15 2.86 12.10
N LYS A 52 11.48 4.00 11.90
CA LYS A 52 11.11 4.91 13.00
C LYS A 52 9.87 4.41 13.73
N PRO A 53 9.84 4.44 15.07
CA PRO A 53 8.70 3.92 15.84
C PRO A 53 7.48 4.84 15.75
N PHE A 54 6.29 4.24 15.66
CA PHE A 54 5.04 4.98 15.74
C PHE A 54 4.75 5.42 17.19
N ASN A 55 4.39 6.69 17.39
CA ASN A 55 3.96 7.23 18.67
C ASN A 55 2.60 6.64 19.11
N ARG A 56 2.09 7.04 20.28
CA ARG A 56 0.82 6.52 20.84
C ARG A 56 -0.41 6.70 19.92
N PHE A 57 -0.40 7.71 19.05
CA PHE A 57 -1.47 8.01 18.10
C PHE A 57 -1.30 7.28 16.76
N GLY A 58 -0.21 6.52 16.59
CA GLY A 58 0.06 5.80 15.35
C GLY A 58 0.76 6.62 14.29
N LEU A 59 1.43 7.72 14.67
CA LEU A 59 2.17 8.60 13.74
C LEU A 59 3.66 8.57 14.08
N VAL A 60 4.52 8.69 13.06
CA VAL A 60 5.97 8.87 13.25
C VAL A 60 6.33 10.35 13.35
N TYR A 61 5.75 11.16 12.48
CA TYR A 61 6.06 12.58 12.33
C TYR A 61 5.00 13.43 13.03
N THR A 62 5.40 14.62 13.47
CA THR A 62 4.52 15.62 14.08
C THR A 62 3.57 16.24 13.05
N SER A 63 2.49 16.86 13.52
CA SER A 63 1.56 17.57 12.64
C SER A 63 2.25 18.74 11.94
N GLU A 64 3.17 19.43 12.61
CA GLU A 64 3.95 20.53 12.02
C GLU A 64 4.82 20.03 10.87
N GLU A 65 5.58 18.95 11.06
CA GLU A 65 6.41 18.34 10.02
C GLU A 65 5.57 17.93 8.81
N VAL A 66 4.45 17.26 9.07
CA VAL A 66 3.55 16.74 8.03
C VAL A 66 2.83 17.86 7.27
N SER A 67 2.40 18.93 7.95
CA SER A 67 1.72 20.08 7.32
C SER A 67 2.63 20.92 6.40
N SER A 68 3.95 20.80 6.57
CA SER A 68 4.93 21.49 5.73
C SER A 68 5.21 20.78 4.40
N LEU A 69 4.64 19.60 4.18
CA LEU A 69 4.92 18.77 3.01
C LEU A 69 4.32 19.37 1.74
N LYS A 70 5.17 19.56 0.72
CA LYS A 70 4.71 19.91 -0.62
C LYS A 70 4.19 18.66 -1.33
N LEU A 71 2.92 18.33 -1.09
CA LEU A 71 2.27 17.11 -1.58
C LEU A 71 2.37 16.90 -3.09
N SER A 72 2.33 17.98 -3.87
CA SER A 72 2.44 17.97 -5.33
C SER A 72 3.83 17.56 -5.85
N ALA A 73 4.88 17.76 -5.05
CA ALA A 73 6.27 17.59 -5.47
C ALA A 73 6.89 16.27 -4.98
N LEU A 74 6.30 15.64 -3.97
CA LEU A 74 6.85 14.41 -3.38
C LEU A 74 6.43 13.17 -4.18
N SER A 75 7.36 12.22 -4.33
CA SER A 75 7.07 10.92 -4.91
C SER A 75 6.19 10.08 -3.99
N ALA A 76 5.52 9.05 -4.53
CA ALA A 76 4.82 8.07 -3.69
C ALA A 76 5.77 7.39 -2.69
N GLN A 77 7.03 7.16 -3.09
CA GLN A 77 8.05 6.55 -2.24
C GLN A 77 8.44 7.43 -1.04
N ASP A 78 8.38 8.76 -1.22
CA ASP A 78 8.63 9.71 -0.14
C ASP A 78 7.39 9.93 0.72
N LEU A 79 6.22 10.06 0.10
CA LEU A 79 4.96 10.28 0.83
C LEU A 79 4.61 9.11 1.75
N GLN A 80 4.85 7.86 1.33
CA GLN A 80 4.49 6.69 2.15
C GLN A 80 5.21 6.66 3.53
N LYS A 81 6.29 7.44 3.71
CA LYS A 81 7.00 7.56 5.00
C LYS A 81 6.12 8.14 6.11
N TYR A 82 5.15 8.95 5.72
CA TYR A 82 4.27 9.72 6.61
C TYR A 82 2.90 9.04 6.84
N ALA A 83 2.70 7.83 6.30
CA ALA A 83 1.47 7.08 6.52
C ALA A 83 1.35 6.64 7.99
N ASP A 84 0.12 6.57 8.49
CA ASP A 84 -0.13 6.12 9.85
C ASP A 84 0.02 4.58 10.00
N ILE A 85 0.10 4.15 11.26
CA ILE A 85 0.25 2.75 11.64
C ILE A 85 -0.89 1.85 11.15
N VAL A 86 -2.12 2.38 11.05
CA VAL A 86 -3.31 1.62 10.63
C VAL A 86 -3.19 1.30 9.14
N THR A 87 -2.74 2.26 8.35
CA THR A 87 -2.47 2.07 6.92
C THR A 87 -1.31 1.10 6.69
N HIS A 88 -0.27 1.16 7.53
CA HIS A 88 0.82 0.19 7.50
C HIS A 88 0.32 -1.23 7.78
N ALA A 89 -0.54 -1.40 8.78
CA ALA A 89 -1.06 -2.70 9.20
C ALA A 89 -2.11 -3.28 8.23
N TYR A 90 -2.97 -2.43 7.65
CA TYR A 90 -4.14 -2.84 6.87
C TYR A 90 -4.30 -2.06 5.56
N PRO A 91 -3.30 -2.03 4.66
CA PRO A 91 -3.34 -1.18 3.47
C PRO A 91 -4.56 -1.49 2.57
N ASP A 92 -4.89 -2.76 2.36
CA ASP A 92 -6.07 -3.14 1.57
C ASP A 92 -7.39 -2.81 2.25
N ALA A 93 -7.48 -2.93 3.59
CA ALA A 93 -8.70 -2.63 4.32
C ALA A 93 -8.98 -1.13 4.31
N VAL A 94 -7.96 -0.31 4.59
CA VAL A 94 -8.04 1.16 4.50
C VAL A 94 -8.47 1.58 3.10
N ALA A 95 -7.95 0.94 2.06
CA ALA A 95 -8.27 1.29 0.68
C ALA A 95 -9.73 1.06 0.27
N LYS A 96 -10.47 0.22 1.01
CA LYS A 96 -11.92 0.04 0.80
C LYS A 96 -12.69 1.35 1.02
N HIS A 97 -12.16 2.24 1.87
CA HIS A 97 -12.76 3.53 2.20
C HIS A 97 -12.35 4.64 1.24
N LEU A 98 -11.40 4.40 0.32
CA LEU A 98 -11.09 5.38 -0.73
C LEU A 98 -12.31 5.56 -1.63
N PRO A 99 -12.66 6.79 -2.02
CA PRO A 99 -13.74 7.01 -2.97
C PRO A 99 -13.39 6.37 -4.32
N SER A 100 -14.40 6.15 -5.15
CA SER A 100 -14.21 5.69 -6.52
C SER A 100 -13.49 6.72 -7.39
N GLN A 101 -13.61 8.01 -7.05
CA GLN A 101 -13.00 9.16 -7.74
C GLN A 101 -12.47 10.14 -6.68
N CYS A 102 -11.19 10.51 -6.78
CA CYS A 102 -10.55 11.38 -5.78
C CYS A 102 -10.57 12.86 -6.19
N GLY A 103 -10.84 13.17 -7.46
CA GLY A 103 -10.91 14.54 -7.97
C GLY A 103 -12.13 15.32 -7.49
N ALA A 104 -13.16 14.63 -7.02
CA ALA A 104 -14.34 15.27 -6.43
C ALA A 104 -14.16 15.62 -4.95
N LEU A 105 -13.08 15.17 -4.30
CA LEU A 105 -12.86 15.45 -2.88
C LEU A 105 -12.49 16.93 -2.67
N PRO A 106 -13.11 17.65 -1.72
CA PRO A 106 -12.69 18.99 -1.34
C PRO A 106 -11.27 18.96 -0.74
N LEU A 107 -10.33 19.75 -1.28
CA LEU A 107 -8.91 19.69 -0.87
C LEU A 107 -8.71 20.20 0.56
N ASP A 108 -9.55 21.12 1.04
CA ASP A 108 -9.57 21.60 2.43
C ASP A 108 -9.98 20.52 3.45
N LYS A 109 -10.52 19.39 2.98
CA LYS A 109 -10.88 18.23 3.80
C LYS A 109 -9.88 17.08 3.71
N ILE A 110 -8.82 17.23 2.91
CA ILE A 110 -7.79 16.22 2.73
C ILE A 110 -6.53 16.69 3.44
N ASN A 111 -6.12 15.94 4.47
CA ASN A 111 -4.84 16.19 5.13
C ASN A 111 -3.72 15.37 4.50
N GLU A 112 -2.49 15.77 4.80
CA GLU A 112 -1.26 15.20 4.24
C GLU A 112 -1.07 13.74 4.68
N THR A 113 -1.49 13.36 5.89
CA THR A 113 -1.47 11.97 6.36
C THR A 113 -2.38 11.07 5.53
N ALA A 114 -3.55 11.54 5.10
CA ALA A 114 -4.44 10.79 4.22
C ALA A 114 -3.80 10.57 2.84
N VAL A 115 -3.12 11.59 2.30
CA VAL A 115 -2.38 11.48 1.03
C VAL A 115 -1.19 10.52 1.17
N ALA A 116 -0.45 10.60 2.28
CA ALA A 116 0.61 9.66 2.62
C ALA A 116 0.10 8.23 2.74
N GLY A 117 -1.08 8.03 3.35
CA GLY A 117 -1.75 6.74 3.42
C GLY A 117 -2.10 6.19 2.04
N ILE A 118 -2.64 7.01 1.13
CA ILE A 118 -2.90 6.62 -0.26
C ILE A 118 -1.59 6.21 -0.95
N ALA A 119 -0.51 6.97 -0.76
CA ALA A 119 0.80 6.62 -1.29
C ALA A 119 1.30 5.28 -0.77
N TYR A 120 1.17 5.01 0.53
CA TYR A 120 1.53 3.72 1.11
C TYR A 120 0.70 2.58 0.50
N VAL A 121 -0.62 2.74 0.38
CA VAL A 121 -1.51 1.74 -0.25
C VAL A 121 -1.11 1.47 -1.69
N SER A 122 -0.76 2.51 -2.46
CA SER A 122 -0.37 2.41 -3.87
C SER A 122 0.84 1.49 -4.10
N ILE A 123 1.71 1.38 -3.10
CA ILE A 123 2.95 0.59 -3.15
C ILE A 123 2.74 -0.77 -2.47
N ASN A 124 2.14 -0.78 -1.28
CA ASN A 124 2.21 -1.90 -0.34
C ASN A 124 0.94 -2.74 -0.23
N ALA A 125 -0.21 -2.29 -0.78
CA ALA A 125 -1.40 -3.12 -0.76
C ALA A 125 -1.15 -4.45 -1.48
N ILE A 126 -1.72 -5.53 -0.98
CA ILE A 126 -1.59 -6.89 -1.50
C ILE A 126 -2.31 -7.02 -2.84
N GLN A 127 -3.53 -6.49 -2.96
CA GLN A 127 -4.32 -6.62 -4.18
C GLN A 127 -3.87 -5.61 -5.23
N LYS A 128 -3.63 -6.11 -6.45
CA LYS A 128 -3.21 -5.27 -7.59
C LYS A 128 -4.24 -4.18 -7.91
N ASN A 129 -5.53 -4.51 -7.82
CA ASN A 129 -6.59 -3.55 -8.13
C ASN A 129 -6.64 -2.43 -7.08
N THR A 130 -6.40 -2.76 -5.81
CA THR A 130 -6.25 -1.78 -4.72
C THR A 130 -5.09 -0.83 -4.99
N ARG A 131 -3.90 -1.36 -5.31
CA ARG A 131 -2.74 -0.53 -5.68
C ARG A 131 -3.07 0.40 -6.84
N ASN A 132 -3.65 -0.12 -7.92
CA ASN A 132 -4.02 0.67 -9.10
C ASN A 132 -5.02 1.79 -8.78
N LYS A 133 -6.01 1.52 -7.93
CA LYS A 133 -6.98 2.54 -7.48
C LYS A 133 -6.26 3.65 -6.70
N ALA A 134 -5.38 3.29 -5.77
CA ALA A 134 -4.61 4.25 -5.00
C ALA A 134 -3.62 5.06 -5.85
N ILE A 135 -2.96 4.45 -6.84
CA ILE A 135 -2.09 5.17 -7.80
C ILE A 135 -2.88 6.27 -8.52
N LYS A 136 -4.06 5.94 -9.06
CA LYS A 136 -4.91 6.92 -9.75
C LYS A 136 -5.36 8.04 -8.82
N CYS A 137 -5.81 7.67 -7.61
CA CYS A 137 -6.24 8.62 -6.60
C CYS A 137 -5.12 9.58 -6.21
N LEU A 138 -3.90 9.06 -5.96
CA LEU A 138 -2.75 9.86 -5.62
C LEU A 138 -2.41 10.86 -6.74
N ALA A 139 -2.32 10.38 -7.98
CA ALA A 139 -1.99 11.23 -9.13
C ALA A 139 -3.01 12.36 -9.32
N GLU A 140 -4.30 12.08 -9.15
CA GLU A 140 -5.37 13.06 -9.24
C GLU A 140 -5.28 14.13 -8.15
N LEU A 141 -5.04 13.72 -6.89
CA LEU A 141 -4.85 14.65 -5.78
C LEU A 141 -3.59 15.52 -5.96
N GLN A 142 -2.47 14.91 -6.33
CA GLN A 142 -1.21 15.64 -6.53
C GLN A 142 -1.30 16.66 -7.67
N SER A 143 -2.00 16.32 -8.77
CA SER A 143 -2.26 17.27 -9.86
C SER A 143 -3.03 18.49 -9.36
N ARG A 144 -4.04 18.29 -8.52
CA ARG A 144 -4.86 19.39 -8.00
C ARG A 144 -4.13 20.23 -6.95
N PHE A 145 -3.31 19.62 -6.09
CA PHE A 145 -2.42 20.37 -5.21
C PHE A 145 -1.40 21.20 -6.01
N ALA A 146 -0.89 20.66 -7.12
CA ALA A 146 0.02 21.40 -8.00
C ALA A 146 -0.63 22.64 -8.64
N GLU A 147 -1.95 22.66 -8.83
CA GLU A 147 -2.69 23.83 -9.32
C GLU A 147 -2.80 24.93 -8.26
N ILE A 148 -2.88 24.57 -6.98
CA ILE A 148 -2.91 25.52 -5.85
C ILE A 148 -1.53 26.10 -5.57
N ASP A 149 -0.48 25.29 -5.74
CA ASP A 149 0.91 25.69 -5.50
C ASP A 149 1.50 26.65 -6.56
N ARG A 150 0.72 26.98 -7.61
CA ARG A 150 1.11 27.90 -8.70
C ARG A 150 0.80 29.34 -8.36
#